data_AF-A0A836YJJ0-F1
#
_entry.id   AF-A0A836YJJ0-F1
#
_cell.length_a   1.000
_cell.length_b   1.000
_cell.length_c   1.000
_cell.angle_alpha   90.00
_cell.angle_beta   90.00
_cell.angle_gamma   90.00
#
_symmetry.space_group_name_H-M   'P 1'
#
loop_
_entity.id
_entity.type
_entity.pdbx_description
1 polymer ?
#
loop_
_entity_poly.entity_id
_entity_poly.type
_entity_poly.pdbx_seq_one_letter_code
_entity_poly.pdbx_strand_id
1 'polypeptide(L)'
;MLRSTLAWLRRGKPRPRAGMFPEKYRRVPTLLKPQQGGQQYFNEFLLRSANDALEVQQQQQQQHWQSPGYGAAFRASDPGAERTLANTDGVATDGLHGGDINSVHPRLPQADMDGARQRSRFETIQAEMQQLAAQDAFVSHRGFNERLWYEQEHHRLRTHGDGKEGPPGEEAVAMEASSSTVSADPATAEGRALPERILGDDYFQNKFGYSLLKGQSPAESITADGINTYAQLDWWAEMPKYSRDFVFLYLVSRRRNTYAVAYDYDGKRLLPTYTAGNRGLKGGDRGFRGDGSTDNGHQVTSMYLNDLLPKIREARAATGRPLGRGEKIDLVVRVMGFYNGRQGAVRAVQDRSAEFRVRYLEDVTPFPLNGPKMPRGVFR
;
A
#
# COMPACT_ATOMS: atom_id res chain seq x y z
N MET A 1 49.96 -8.27 -50.31
CA MET A 1 50.62 -8.72 -49.06
C MET A 1 50.00 -8.17 -47.74
N LEU A 2 48.83 -7.51 -47.73
CA LEU A 2 48.25 -6.91 -46.50
C LEU A 2 47.10 -7.70 -45.83
N ARG A 3 46.72 -8.88 -46.36
CA ARG A 3 45.57 -9.66 -45.83
C ARG A 3 45.95 -10.70 -44.77
N SER A 4 47.23 -11.06 -44.64
CA SER A 4 47.73 -12.06 -43.68
C SER A 4 47.92 -11.52 -42.25
N THR A 5 47.96 -10.19 -42.06
CA THR A 5 48.21 -9.54 -40.76
C THR A 5 46.95 -9.40 -39.89
N LEU A 6 45.76 -9.26 -40.49
CA LEU A 6 44.49 -9.09 -39.74
C LEU A 6 43.98 -10.36 -39.03
N ALA A 7 44.35 -11.54 -39.53
CA ALA A 7 43.95 -12.81 -38.92
C ALA A 7 44.71 -13.10 -37.61
N TRP A 8 45.92 -12.54 -37.45
CA TRP A 8 46.73 -12.66 -36.24
C TRP A 8 46.29 -11.69 -35.12
N LEU A 9 45.64 -10.57 -35.46
CA LEU A 9 45.16 -9.53 -34.51
C LEU A 9 43.95 -9.94 -33.66
N ARG A 10 43.28 -11.06 -33.97
CA ARG A 10 42.10 -11.57 -33.24
C ARG A 10 42.45 -12.61 -32.17
N ARG A 11 43.68 -13.14 -32.18
CA ARG A 11 44.09 -14.19 -31.24
C ARG A 11 44.42 -13.55 -29.89
N GLY A 12 43.77 -14.01 -28.82
CA GLY A 12 44.00 -13.55 -27.43
C GLY A 12 43.08 -12.44 -26.89
N LYS A 13 42.12 -11.92 -27.68
CA LYS A 13 41.12 -10.94 -27.20
C LYS A 13 39.74 -11.60 -27.05
N PRO A 14 38.93 -11.21 -26.03
CA PRO A 14 37.55 -11.66 -25.91
C PRO A 14 36.75 -11.38 -27.19
N ARG A 15 35.90 -12.33 -27.58
CA ARG A 15 35.05 -12.17 -28.77
C ARG A 15 34.14 -10.95 -28.60
N PRO A 16 33.94 -10.12 -29.65
CA PRO A 16 32.98 -9.03 -29.60
C PRO A 16 31.57 -9.53 -29.23
N ARG A 17 30.81 -8.72 -28.49
CA ARG A 17 29.39 -9.01 -28.19
C ARG A 17 28.60 -9.16 -29.49
N ALA A 18 27.54 -9.97 -29.49
CA ALA A 18 26.79 -10.31 -30.70
C ALA A 18 26.31 -9.09 -31.51
N GLY A 19 25.87 -8.02 -30.84
CA GLY A 19 25.44 -6.77 -31.47
C GLY A 19 26.56 -5.90 -32.05
N MET A 20 27.83 -6.26 -31.86
CA MET A 20 28.96 -5.60 -32.53
C MET A 20 29.21 -6.16 -33.94
N PHE A 21 28.53 -7.25 -34.31
CA PHE A 21 28.54 -7.75 -35.67
C PHE A 21 27.39 -7.11 -36.45
N PRO A 22 27.58 -6.84 -37.75
CA PRO A 22 26.47 -6.39 -38.59
C PRO A 22 25.35 -7.43 -38.54
N GLU A 23 24.10 -6.95 -38.58
CA GLU A 23 22.90 -7.76 -38.44
C GLU A 23 22.98 -9.05 -39.28
N LYS A 24 22.78 -10.21 -38.63
CA LYS A 24 23.03 -11.54 -39.23
C LYS A 24 22.19 -11.72 -40.50
N TYR A 25 20.96 -11.24 -40.47
CA TYR A 25 20.03 -11.31 -41.59
C TYR A 25 19.88 -9.96 -42.30
N ARG A 26 20.91 -9.09 -42.30
CA ARG A 26 20.85 -7.76 -42.96
C ARG A 26 20.58 -7.83 -44.47
N ARG A 27 20.93 -8.96 -45.10
CA ARG A 27 20.71 -9.21 -46.53
C ARG A 27 19.32 -9.79 -46.82
N VAL A 28 18.54 -10.10 -45.79
CA VAL A 28 17.19 -10.65 -45.92
C VAL A 28 16.20 -9.49 -45.90
N PRO A 29 15.41 -9.26 -46.98
CA PRO A 29 14.31 -8.30 -47.01
C PRO A 29 13.38 -8.44 -45.81
N THR A 30 12.82 -7.32 -45.33
CA THR A 30 11.93 -7.30 -44.16
C THR A 30 10.67 -8.15 -44.36
N LEU A 31 10.14 -8.23 -45.58
CA LEU A 31 8.98 -9.06 -45.93
C LEU A 31 9.19 -10.57 -45.72
N LEU A 32 10.44 -11.04 -45.62
CA LEU A 32 10.76 -12.45 -45.41
C LEU A 32 11.01 -12.79 -43.93
N LYS A 33 10.97 -11.81 -43.01
CA LYS A 33 11.27 -12.02 -41.58
C LYS A 33 10.38 -11.18 -40.64
N PRO A 34 9.28 -11.76 -40.12
CA PRO A 34 8.70 -13.05 -40.50
C PRO A 34 7.94 -12.95 -41.83
N GLN A 35 7.82 -14.07 -42.56
CA GLN A 35 6.89 -14.16 -43.68
C GLN A 35 5.46 -14.00 -43.15
N GLN A 36 4.72 -13.03 -43.69
CA GLN A 36 3.31 -12.78 -43.38
C GLN A 36 2.40 -13.76 -44.13
N GLY A 37 2.63 -15.06 -43.95
CA GLY A 37 1.77 -16.11 -44.50
C GLY A 37 0.37 -16.11 -43.86
N GLY A 38 -0.60 -16.78 -44.48
CA GLY A 38 -1.98 -16.82 -43.96
C GLY A 38 -2.91 -15.72 -44.48
N GLN A 39 -2.50 -14.94 -45.47
CA GLN A 39 -3.33 -13.92 -46.12
C GLN A 39 -4.66 -14.48 -46.66
N GLN A 40 -4.70 -15.76 -47.03
CA GLN A 40 -5.91 -16.46 -47.48
C GLN A 40 -7.04 -16.46 -46.44
N TYR A 41 -6.72 -16.40 -45.14
CA TYR A 41 -7.71 -16.37 -44.07
C TYR A 41 -8.16 -14.95 -43.70
N PHE A 42 -7.52 -13.91 -44.24
CA PHE A 42 -7.82 -12.53 -43.84
C PHE A 42 -9.27 -12.14 -44.13
N ASN A 43 -9.77 -12.44 -45.33
CA ASN A 43 -11.16 -12.18 -45.70
C ASN A 43 -12.13 -13.03 -44.88
N GLU A 44 -11.77 -14.26 -44.54
CA GLU A 44 -12.58 -15.12 -43.67
C GLU A 44 -12.72 -14.52 -42.27
N PHE A 45 -11.62 -14.06 -41.66
CA PHE A 45 -11.66 -13.41 -40.35
C PHE A 45 -12.40 -12.06 -40.37
N LEU A 46 -12.30 -11.31 -41.47
CA LEU A 46 -13.02 -10.05 -41.62
C LEU A 46 -14.54 -10.28 -41.72
N LEU A 47 -14.96 -11.29 -42.49
CA LEU A 47 -16.38 -11.66 -42.57
C LEU A 47 -16.88 -12.25 -41.25
N ARG A 48 -16.05 -13.06 -40.58
CA ARG A 48 -16.37 -13.61 -39.27
C ARG A 48 -16.52 -12.52 -38.22
N SER A 49 -15.63 -11.53 -38.16
CA SER A 49 -15.76 -10.42 -37.20
C SER A 49 -16.99 -9.55 -37.48
N ALA A 50 -17.34 -9.35 -38.75
CA ALA A 50 -18.57 -8.67 -39.12
C ALA A 50 -19.82 -9.46 -38.70
N ASN A 51 -19.82 -10.78 -38.89
CA ASN A 51 -20.90 -11.66 -38.44
C ASN A 51 -20.99 -11.70 -36.91
N ASP A 52 -19.86 -11.86 -36.21
CA ASP A 52 -19.80 -11.84 -34.74
C ASP A 52 -20.34 -10.51 -34.19
N ALA A 53 -19.99 -9.37 -34.82
CA ALA A 53 -20.52 -8.07 -34.43
C ALA A 53 -22.04 -7.97 -34.62
N LEU A 54 -22.57 -8.52 -35.72
CA LEU A 54 -24.02 -8.58 -35.97
C LEU A 54 -24.72 -9.54 -34.99
N GLU A 55 -24.12 -10.67 -34.65
CA GLU A 55 -24.65 -11.60 -33.65
C GLU A 55 -24.69 -10.95 -32.26
N VAL A 56 -23.64 -10.24 -31.86
CA VAL A 56 -23.61 -9.45 -30.61
C VAL A 56 -24.70 -8.38 -30.62
N GLN A 57 -24.88 -7.67 -31.74
CA GLN A 57 -25.92 -6.67 -31.89
C GLN A 57 -27.33 -7.27 -31.82
N GLN A 58 -27.55 -8.43 -32.46
CA GLN A 58 -28.82 -9.16 -32.39
C GLN A 58 -29.09 -9.70 -31.00
N GLN A 59 -28.08 -10.21 -30.29
CA GLN A 59 -28.22 -10.65 -28.89
C GLN A 59 -28.60 -9.48 -27.98
N GLN A 60 -28.00 -8.30 -28.15
CA GLN A 60 -28.41 -7.10 -27.41
C GLN A 60 -29.85 -6.69 -27.71
N GLN A 61 -30.29 -6.75 -28.99
CA GLN A 61 -31.69 -6.49 -29.35
C GLN A 61 -32.64 -7.55 -28.78
N GLN A 62 -32.29 -8.83 -28.84
CA GLN A 62 -33.13 -9.91 -28.30
C GLN A 62 -33.21 -9.87 -26.76
N GLN A 63 -32.14 -9.50 -26.05
CA GLN A 63 -32.18 -9.26 -24.61
C GLN A 63 -33.06 -8.06 -24.26
N HIS A 64 -33.09 -7.02 -25.10
CA HIS A 64 -34.03 -5.91 -24.94
C HIS A 64 -35.50 -6.35 -25.08
N TRP A 65 -35.81 -7.27 -26.00
CA TRP A 65 -37.15 -7.83 -26.17
C TRP A 65 -37.57 -8.89 -25.12
N GLN A 66 -36.61 -9.50 -24.41
CA GLN A 66 -36.86 -10.52 -23.39
C GLN A 66 -36.90 -10.00 -21.94
N SER A 67 -36.77 -8.69 -21.72
CA SER A 67 -36.94 -8.08 -20.39
C SER A 67 -38.14 -7.13 -20.35
N PRO A 68 -39.38 -7.63 -20.24
CA PRO A 68 -40.46 -6.86 -19.65
C PRO A 68 -40.14 -6.76 -18.14
N GLY A 69 -39.99 -5.52 -17.65
CA GLY A 69 -39.41 -5.19 -16.36
C GLY A 69 -39.66 -6.18 -15.22
N TYR A 70 -38.59 -6.80 -14.72
CA TYR A 70 -38.44 -7.18 -13.32
C TYR A 70 -36.95 -7.05 -12.95
N GLY A 71 -36.67 -6.12 -12.05
CA GLY A 71 -35.35 -5.94 -11.49
C GLY A 71 -34.84 -7.21 -10.83
N ALA A 72 -33.59 -7.59 -11.13
CA ALA A 72 -32.84 -8.51 -10.32
C ALA A 72 -32.56 -7.84 -8.97
N ALA A 73 -33.46 -8.09 -8.02
CA ALA A 73 -33.21 -7.88 -6.61
C ALA A 73 -31.99 -8.70 -6.21
N PHE A 74 -30.84 -8.04 -6.13
CA PHE A 74 -29.70 -8.56 -5.38
C PHE A 74 -30.05 -8.42 -3.90
N ARG A 75 -30.15 -9.60 -3.29
CA ARG A 75 -30.39 -9.89 -1.89
C ARG A 75 -29.52 -9.04 -0.95
N ALA A 76 -30.14 -8.15 -0.18
CA ALA A 76 -29.64 -7.68 1.11
C ALA A 76 -30.82 -7.61 2.08
N SER A 77 -30.55 -8.07 3.29
CA SER A 77 -31.47 -8.37 4.39
C SER A 77 -32.10 -7.15 5.06
N ASP A 78 -33.34 -7.37 5.49
CA ASP A 78 -34.05 -6.88 6.69
C ASP A 78 -35.23 -5.90 6.54
N PRO A 79 -36.29 -6.08 7.38
CA PRO A 79 -37.63 -5.53 7.13
C PRO A 79 -37.95 -4.35 8.05
N GLY A 80 -38.69 -3.36 7.54
CA GLY A 80 -39.34 -2.40 8.43
C GLY A 80 -39.86 -1.13 7.76
N ALA A 81 -41.16 -0.91 7.95
CA ALA A 81 -41.88 0.37 7.90
C ALA A 81 -42.37 0.90 6.54
N GLU A 82 -43.69 0.88 6.43
CA GLU A 82 -44.55 1.71 5.58
C GLU A 82 -44.15 3.19 5.61
N ARG A 83 -44.30 3.89 4.47
CA ARG A 83 -44.83 5.26 4.46
C ARG A 83 -45.36 5.66 3.09
N THR A 84 -46.66 5.95 3.09
CA THR A 84 -47.43 6.73 2.13
C THR A 84 -46.85 8.13 1.89
N LEU A 85 -47.03 8.65 0.65
CA LEU A 85 -47.39 10.04 0.26
C LEU A 85 -47.16 10.16 -1.26
N ALA A 86 -48.21 10.22 -2.08
CA ALA A 86 -49.03 11.40 -2.40
C ALA A 86 -48.57 12.08 -3.71
N ASN A 87 -49.48 12.00 -4.69
CA ASN A 87 -49.66 12.80 -5.90
C ASN A 87 -48.73 14.00 -6.11
N THR A 88 -48.13 14.04 -7.30
CA THR A 88 -48.24 15.22 -8.17
C THR A 88 -48.47 14.77 -9.61
N ASP A 89 -49.64 15.17 -10.12
CA ASP A 89 -50.10 15.01 -11.49
C ASP A 89 -49.15 15.63 -12.50
N GLY A 90 -48.85 14.87 -13.56
CA GLY A 90 -48.09 15.29 -14.72
C GLY A 90 -48.51 14.47 -15.93
N VAL A 91 -49.76 14.69 -16.34
CA VAL A 91 -50.43 14.32 -17.60
C VAL A 91 -49.63 13.42 -18.55
N ALA A 92 -50.08 12.17 -18.60
CA ALA A 92 -49.84 11.25 -19.70
C ALA A 92 -50.38 11.85 -21.00
N THR A 93 -49.52 12.00 -22.01
CA THR A 93 -49.95 11.90 -23.40
C THR A 93 -49.46 10.56 -23.94
N ASP A 94 -50.43 9.67 -24.05
CA ASP A 94 -50.35 8.36 -24.66
C ASP A 94 -50.02 8.48 -26.15
N GLY A 95 -49.12 7.62 -26.63
CA GLY A 95 -48.54 7.65 -27.96
C GLY A 95 -47.87 6.32 -28.29
N LEU A 96 -48.73 5.35 -28.62
CA LEU A 96 -48.46 3.96 -28.93
C LEU A 96 -47.41 3.70 -30.04
N HIS A 97 -46.56 2.71 -29.76
CA HIS A 97 -45.91 1.75 -30.67
C HIS A 97 -45.03 2.25 -31.83
N GLY A 98 -43.74 1.88 -31.75
CA GLY A 98 -43.06 1.24 -32.87
C GLY A 98 -41.66 1.78 -33.20
N GLY A 99 -40.64 1.00 -32.82
CA GLY A 99 -39.41 0.89 -33.64
C GLY A 99 -38.19 1.70 -33.21
N ASP A 100 -37.62 1.41 -32.05
CA ASP A 100 -36.24 1.86 -31.73
C ASP A 100 -35.21 0.82 -32.22
N ILE A 101 -34.97 0.87 -33.53
CA ILE A 101 -33.71 0.42 -34.12
C ILE A 101 -33.25 1.52 -35.08
N ASN A 102 -32.93 2.69 -34.54
CA ASN A 102 -32.00 3.69 -35.09
C ASN A 102 -32.05 4.91 -34.16
N SER A 103 -30.93 5.24 -33.53
CA SER A 103 -30.78 6.38 -32.59
C SER A 103 -30.91 7.76 -33.26
N VAL A 104 -31.54 7.83 -34.42
CA VAL A 104 -31.85 9.05 -35.13
C VAL A 104 -33.31 9.38 -34.83
N HIS A 105 -33.54 9.95 -33.66
CA HIS A 105 -34.83 10.56 -33.34
C HIS A 105 -34.83 11.97 -33.93
N PRO A 106 -35.57 12.26 -35.01
CA PRO A 106 -35.64 13.62 -35.53
C PRO A 106 -36.32 14.51 -34.48
N ARG A 107 -35.53 15.32 -33.76
CA ARG A 107 -36.02 16.31 -32.80
C ARG A 107 -36.06 17.67 -33.48
N LEU A 108 -37.27 18.21 -33.63
CA LEU A 108 -37.48 19.58 -34.10
C LEU A 108 -37.14 20.56 -32.96
N PRO A 109 -36.27 21.55 -33.18
CA PRO A 109 -35.96 22.56 -32.16
C PRO A 109 -37.20 23.30 -31.64
N GLN A 110 -38.25 23.44 -32.47
CA GLN A 110 -39.51 24.08 -32.09
C GLN A 110 -40.33 23.27 -31.07
N ALA A 111 -40.04 21.97 -30.92
CA ALA A 111 -40.70 21.12 -29.93
C ALA A 111 -40.14 21.31 -28.51
N ASP A 112 -38.97 21.95 -28.36
CA ASP A 112 -38.29 22.21 -27.07
C ASP A 112 -38.43 23.68 -26.60
N MET A 113 -39.51 24.35 -27.03
CA MET A 113 -39.75 25.74 -26.62
C MET A 113 -40.05 25.87 -25.13
N ASP A 114 -40.67 24.85 -24.53
CA ASP A 114 -40.95 24.83 -23.09
C ASP A 114 -39.67 24.63 -22.27
N GLY A 115 -38.69 23.83 -22.74
CA GLY A 115 -37.38 23.72 -22.10
C GLY A 115 -36.58 25.03 -22.16
N ALA A 116 -36.62 25.72 -23.30
CA ALA A 116 -36.01 27.05 -23.44
C ALA A 116 -36.67 28.09 -22.52
N ARG A 117 -38.00 28.06 -22.39
CA ARG A 117 -38.76 28.93 -21.46
C ARG A 117 -38.47 28.60 -20.00
N GLN A 118 -38.32 27.33 -19.64
CA GLN A 118 -37.97 26.91 -18.29
C GLN A 118 -36.60 27.44 -17.87
N ARG A 119 -35.57 27.35 -18.73
CA ARG A 119 -34.24 27.92 -18.46
C ARG A 119 -34.22 29.44 -18.36
N SER A 120 -35.18 30.11 -19.01
CA SER A 120 -35.32 31.57 -18.97
C SER A 120 -36.00 32.08 -17.69
N ARG A 121 -36.42 31.19 -16.78
CA ARG A 121 -37.03 31.60 -15.51
C ARG A 121 -35.95 32.14 -14.58
N PHE A 122 -36.37 33.04 -13.68
CA PHE A 122 -35.46 33.65 -12.71
C PHE A 122 -34.80 32.61 -11.80
N GLU A 123 -35.55 31.61 -11.34
CA GLU A 123 -35.06 30.55 -10.43
C GLU A 123 -33.94 29.73 -11.06
N THR A 124 -34.08 29.36 -12.35
CA THR A 124 -33.05 28.60 -13.07
C THR A 124 -31.80 29.44 -13.31
N ILE A 125 -31.97 30.71 -13.69
CA ILE A 125 -30.84 31.64 -13.85
C ILE A 125 -30.12 31.84 -12.52
N GLN A 126 -30.85 31.94 -11.41
CA GLN A 126 -30.26 32.07 -10.08
C GLN A 126 -29.46 30.81 -9.69
N ALA A 127 -29.99 29.62 -9.94
CA ALA A 127 -29.27 28.36 -9.72
C ALA A 127 -28.01 28.24 -10.59
N GLU A 128 -28.09 28.62 -11.87
CA GLU A 128 -26.93 28.65 -12.78
C GLU A 128 -25.87 29.65 -12.31
N MET A 129 -26.28 30.84 -11.84
CA MET A 129 -25.36 31.84 -11.28
C MET A 129 -24.68 31.34 -10.01
N GLN A 130 -25.39 30.61 -9.14
CA GLN A 130 -24.80 30.00 -7.94
C GLN A 130 -23.82 28.89 -8.31
N GLN A 131 -24.16 28.03 -9.27
CA GLN A 131 -23.28 26.97 -9.75
C GLN A 131 -22.01 27.54 -10.39
N LEU A 132 -22.14 28.61 -11.18
CA LEU A 132 -21.01 29.29 -11.80
C LEU A 132 -20.11 29.93 -10.75
N ALA A 133 -20.68 30.64 -9.77
CA ALA A 133 -19.91 31.22 -8.66
C ALA A 133 -19.15 30.15 -7.84
N ALA A 134 -19.73 28.97 -7.65
CA ALA A 134 -19.06 27.85 -6.97
C ALA A 134 -17.92 27.24 -7.82
N GLN A 135 -18.06 27.22 -9.15
CA GLN A 135 -17.06 26.68 -10.09
C GLN A 135 -15.95 27.68 -10.45
N ASP A 136 -16.19 28.98 -10.27
CA ASP A 136 -15.23 30.06 -10.53
C ASP A 136 -14.20 30.23 -9.39
N ALA A 137 -14.31 29.45 -8.32
CA ALA A 137 -13.25 29.32 -7.32
C ALA A 137 -11.96 28.78 -7.96
N PHE A 138 -10.79 29.14 -7.42
CA PHE A 138 -9.51 28.67 -7.95
C PHE A 138 -9.42 27.14 -7.93
N VAL A 139 -9.55 26.51 -9.10
CA VAL A 139 -9.45 25.06 -9.25
C VAL A 139 -7.98 24.66 -9.38
N SER A 140 -7.44 24.00 -8.35
CA SER A 140 -6.06 23.49 -8.37
C SER A 140 -5.87 22.23 -9.26
N HIS A 141 -6.94 21.74 -9.86
CA HIS A 141 -6.96 20.53 -10.69
C HIS A 141 -7.19 20.88 -12.16
N ARG A 142 -6.27 20.45 -13.02
CA ARG A 142 -6.34 20.72 -14.48
C ARG A 142 -7.08 19.61 -15.26
N GLY A 143 -7.22 18.43 -14.68
CA GLY A 143 -7.83 17.27 -15.32
C GLY A 143 -8.11 16.16 -14.32
N PHE A 144 -8.66 15.06 -14.82
CA PHE A 144 -8.95 13.89 -13.99
C PHE A 144 -7.65 13.35 -13.38
N ASN A 145 -7.65 13.17 -12.05
CA ASN A 145 -6.57 12.58 -11.30
C ASN A 145 -7.11 11.42 -10.47
N GLU A 146 -6.71 10.21 -10.84
CA GLU A 146 -7.16 8.96 -10.22
C GLU A 146 -6.91 8.93 -8.70
N ARG A 147 -5.77 9.45 -8.24
CA ARG A 147 -5.43 9.45 -6.81
C ARG A 147 -6.36 10.35 -6.00
N LEU A 148 -6.64 11.55 -6.50
CA LEU A 148 -7.55 12.49 -5.83
C LEU A 148 -8.97 11.93 -5.79
N TRP A 149 -9.42 11.34 -6.90
CA TRP A 149 -10.70 10.66 -6.95
C TRP A 149 -10.78 9.52 -5.93
N TYR A 150 -9.75 8.66 -5.85
CA TYR A 150 -9.70 7.56 -4.89
C TYR A 150 -9.72 8.06 -3.44
N GLU A 151 -8.92 9.08 -3.11
CA GLU A 151 -8.88 9.65 -1.75
C GLU A 151 -10.24 10.27 -1.38
N GLN A 152 -10.86 11.04 -2.29
CA GLN A 152 -12.20 11.62 -2.09
C GLN A 152 -13.27 10.56 -1.91
N GLU A 153 -13.27 9.52 -2.75
CA GLU A 153 -14.24 8.43 -2.66
C GLU A 153 -14.04 7.61 -1.39
N HIS A 154 -12.80 7.36 -1.00
CA HIS A 154 -12.48 6.67 0.25
C HIS A 154 -12.88 7.50 1.48
N HIS A 155 -12.74 8.83 1.43
CA HIS A 155 -13.29 9.72 2.46
C HIS A 155 -14.81 9.66 2.50
N ARG A 156 -15.48 9.71 1.33
CA ARG A 156 -16.94 9.59 1.20
C ARG A 156 -17.45 8.27 1.76
N LEU A 157 -16.76 7.16 1.48
CA LEU A 157 -17.10 5.84 2.02
C LEU A 157 -16.86 5.75 3.53
N ARG A 158 -15.86 6.45 4.08
CA ARG A 158 -15.64 6.53 5.54
C ARG A 158 -16.72 7.36 6.24
N THR A 159 -17.14 8.48 5.67
CA THR A 159 -18.19 9.32 6.25
C THR A 159 -19.56 8.64 6.17
N HIS A 160 -19.85 7.90 5.09
CA HIS A 160 -21.08 7.11 4.98
C HIS A 160 -21.04 5.75 5.72
N GLY A 161 -19.86 5.25 6.08
CA GLY A 161 -19.69 4.02 6.86
C GLY A 161 -20.17 4.10 8.32
N ASP A 162 -20.44 5.32 8.82
CA ASP A 162 -20.93 5.58 10.18
C ASP A 162 -22.48 5.61 10.28
N GLY A 163 -23.19 5.10 9.27
CA GLY A 163 -24.62 4.79 9.39
C GLY A 163 -25.56 6.00 9.46
N LYS A 164 -25.16 7.15 8.91
CA LYS A 164 -26.09 8.26 8.64
C LYS A 164 -26.01 8.64 7.16
N GLU A 165 -27.09 8.35 6.44
CA GLU A 165 -27.33 8.86 5.10
C GLU A 165 -27.63 10.36 5.18
N GLY A 166 -26.61 11.18 4.95
CA GLY A 166 -26.75 12.61 4.62
C GLY A 166 -26.57 12.80 3.10
N PRO A 167 -27.47 13.51 2.40
CA PRO A 167 -27.31 13.83 0.98
C PRO A 167 -26.08 14.75 0.74
N PRO A 168 -25.48 14.71 -0.46
CA PRO A 168 -24.28 15.48 -0.75
C PRO A 168 -24.67 16.95 -0.98
N GLY A 169 -24.43 17.80 0.02
CA GLY A 169 -24.71 19.23 -0.12
C GLY A 169 -24.17 20.12 0.98
N GLU A 170 -24.11 19.68 2.24
CA GLU A 170 -23.90 20.63 3.36
C GLU A 170 -22.94 20.17 4.47
N GLU A 171 -22.31 19.00 4.35
CA GLU A 171 -21.51 18.45 5.47
C GLU A 171 -20.08 19.01 5.58
N ALA A 172 -19.64 19.87 4.66
CA ALA A 172 -18.40 20.65 4.86
C ALA A 172 -18.56 21.80 5.87
N VAL A 173 -19.80 22.15 6.26
CA VAL A 173 -20.06 23.25 7.21
C VAL A 173 -20.51 22.73 8.59
N ALA A 174 -21.01 21.49 8.68
CA ALA A 174 -21.51 20.95 9.94
C ALA A 174 -20.44 20.37 10.89
N MET A 175 -19.24 20.04 10.37
CA MET A 175 -18.19 19.39 11.17
C MET A 175 -17.41 20.34 12.08
N GLU A 176 -17.51 21.67 11.89
CA GLU A 176 -16.97 22.68 12.82
C GLU A 176 -17.95 23.09 13.93
N ALA A 177 -19.21 22.65 13.88
CA ALA A 177 -20.26 23.11 14.80
C ALA A 177 -20.60 22.11 15.94
N SER A 178 -19.92 20.96 16.01
CA SER A 178 -20.21 19.93 17.02
C SER A 178 -19.08 19.76 18.05
N SER A 179 -18.81 20.81 18.82
CA SER A 179 -18.14 20.67 20.12
C SER A 179 -18.49 21.84 21.04
N SER A 180 -19.63 21.73 21.71
CA SER A 180 -19.78 22.00 23.16
C SER A 180 -21.26 22.16 23.53
N THR A 181 -21.94 21.03 23.71
CA THR A 181 -23.15 20.97 24.51
C THR A 181 -22.76 20.89 25.99
N VAL A 182 -22.99 21.97 26.74
CA VAL A 182 -23.24 21.88 28.19
C VAL A 182 -24.69 22.26 28.43
N SER A 183 -25.39 21.31 29.03
CA SER A 183 -26.83 21.24 29.27
C SER A 183 -27.37 22.31 30.23
N ALA A 184 -28.33 23.08 29.70
CA ALA A 184 -29.62 23.53 30.25
C ALA A 184 -29.83 23.74 31.77
N ASP A 185 -30.32 24.95 32.09
CA ASP A 185 -31.47 25.15 32.98
C ASP A 185 -32.60 25.84 32.17
N PRO A 186 -33.86 25.35 32.21
CA PRO A 186 -34.95 25.90 31.41
C PRO A 186 -35.81 26.85 32.24
N ALA A 187 -35.79 28.15 31.91
CA ALA A 187 -36.82 29.07 32.38
C ALA A 187 -37.16 30.11 31.31
N THR A 188 -38.32 29.88 30.68
CA THR A 188 -39.26 30.89 30.17
C THR A 188 -38.73 32.00 29.24
N ALA A 189 -39.07 31.90 27.95
CA ALA A 189 -39.96 32.86 27.25
C ALA A 189 -39.77 32.75 25.74
N GLU A 190 -40.89 32.83 25.02
CA GLU A 190 -40.94 32.97 23.57
C GLU A 190 -40.11 34.16 23.09
N GLY A 191 -39.11 33.89 22.26
CA GLY A 191 -38.29 34.93 21.63
C GLY A 191 -37.20 34.25 20.82
N ARG A 192 -37.16 34.53 19.51
CA ARG A 192 -36.13 34.05 18.56
C ARG A 192 -34.77 33.91 19.25
N ALA A 193 -34.28 32.67 19.39
CA ALA A 193 -32.94 32.43 19.88
C ALA A 193 -31.98 33.14 18.92
N LEU A 194 -31.42 34.26 19.37
CA LEU A 194 -30.41 34.99 18.61
C LEU A 194 -29.23 34.04 18.39
N PRO A 195 -28.60 34.05 17.20
CA PRO A 195 -27.44 33.22 16.94
C PRO A 195 -26.35 33.52 17.97
N GLU A 196 -25.53 32.52 18.28
CA GLU A 196 -24.37 32.72 19.16
C GLU A 196 -23.54 33.91 18.67
N ARG A 197 -23.18 34.79 19.61
CA ARG A 197 -22.45 36.01 19.29
C ARG A 197 -21.07 35.63 18.74
N ILE A 198 -20.86 35.87 17.44
CA ILE A 198 -19.54 35.74 16.82
C ILE A 198 -18.58 36.68 17.55
N LEU A 199 -17.49 36.10 18.05
CA LEU A 199 -16.45 36.81 18.78
C LEU A 199 -15.64 37.65 17.80
N GLY A 200 -15.54 38.96 18.05
CA GLY A 200 -14.74 39.87 17.24
C GLY A 200 -13.25 39.72 17.49
N ASP A 201 -12.44 40.34 16.62
CA ASP A 201 -10.98 40.35 16.77
C ASP A 201 -10.53 40.99 18.09
N ASP A 202 -11.32 41.93 18.63
CA ASP A 202 -11.13 42.56 19.93
C ASP A 202 -11.17 41.56 21.10
N TYR A 203 -12.03 40.54 21.00
CA TYR A 203 -12.08 39.45 21.97
C TYR A 203 -10.78 38.62 21.95
N PHE A 204 -10.26 38.32 20.76
CA PHE A 204 -9.07 37.50 20.60
C PHE A 204 -7.76 38.26 20.88
N GLN A 205 -7.72 39.57 20.64
CA GLN A 205 -6.59 40.43 21.02
C GLN A 205 -6.33 40.39 22.54
N ASN A 206 -7.39 40.29 23.34
CA ASN A 206 -7.30 40.22 24.80
C ASN A 206 -6.98 38.80 25.34
N LYS A 207 -6.90 37.78 24.46
CA LYS A 207 -6.71 36.38 24.84
C LYS A 207 -5.45 35.81 24.19
N PHE A 208 -4.30 36.09 24.81
CA PHE A 208 -3.00 35.54 24.39
C PHE A 208 -2.99 34.01 24.26
N GLY A 209 -3.77 33.27 25.07
CA GLY A 209 -3.86 31.81 24.95
C GLY A 209 -4.45 31.32 23.62
N TYR A 210 -5.38 32.07 23.02
CA TYR A 210 -6.03 31.68 21.77
C TYR A 210 -5.10 31.82 20.56
N SER A 211 -4.26 32.86 20.53
CA SER A 211 -3.27 33.03 19.46
C SER A 211 -2.23 31.92 19.43
N LEU A 212 -1.93 31.30 20.58
CA LEU A 212 -1.06 30.12 20.67
C LEU A 212 -1.73 28.85 20.13
N LEU A 213 -3.05 28.72 20.26
CA LEU A 213 -3.79 27.56 19.75
C LEU A 213 -4.00 27.63 18.24
N LYS A 214 -4.30 28.82 17.69
CA LYS A 214 -4.56 29.02 16.26
C LYS A 214 -3.31 28.88 15.37
N GLY A 215 -2.12 29.11 15.94
CA GLY A 215 -0.84 29.06 15.23
C GLY A 215 -0.08 27.75 15.33
N GLN A 216 -0.49 26.82 16.20
CA GLN A 216 0.10 25.49 16.24
C GLN A 216 -0.24 24.78 14.93
N SER A 217 0.79 24.36 14.20
CA SER A 217 0.59 23.49 13.05
C SER A 217 -0.20 22.26 13.49
N PRO A 218 -1.03 21.64 12.65
CA PRO A 218 -1.72 20.39 13.01
C PRO A 218 -0.74 19.29 13.46
N ALA A 219 0.56 19.38 13.14
CA ALA A 219 1.60 18.49 13.68
C ALA A 219 1.98 18.79 15.14
N GLU A 220 1.84 20.04 15.60
CA GLU A 220 2.12 20.47 16.97
C GLU A 220 0.87 20.46 17.85
N SER A 221 -0.33 20.73 17.32
CA SER A 221 -1.58 20.66 18.10
C SER A 221 -2.04 19.23 18.40
N ILE A 222 -1.59 18.23 17.61
CA ILE A 222 -1.69 16.80 17.97
C ILE A 222 -0.99 16.51 19.31
N THR A 223 -0.04 17.34 19.77
CA THR A 223 0.61 17.12 21.06
C THR A 223 -0.23 17.55 22.26
N ALA A 224 -1.24 18.41 22.09
CA ALA A 224 -2.07 18.88 23.21
C ALA A 224 -3.37 18.09 23.36
N ASP A 225 -4.06 17.75 22.26
CA ASP A 225 -5.30 16.94 22.29
C ASP A 225 -5.09 15.47 21.86
N GLY A 226 -3.93 15.13 21.28
CA GLY A 226 -3.67 13.81 20.70
C GLY A 226 -2.78 12.88 21.54
N ILE A 227 -2.12 13.38 22.60
CA ILE A 227 -1.45 12.51 23.59
C ILE A 227 -2.47 12.00 24.61
N ASN A 228 -3.56 11.40 24.12
CA ASN A 228 -4.57 10.76 24.99
C ASN A 228 -4.21 9.30 25.32
N THR A 229 -3.15 8.76 24.71
CA THR A 229 -2.78 7.36 24.88
C THR A 229 -1.47 7.26 25.66
N TYR A 230 -1.51 6.71 26.88
CA TYR A 230 -0.32 6.50 27.73
C TYR A 230 0.81 5.75 26.99
N ALA A 231 0.47 4.89 26.02
CA ALA A 231 1.44 4.18 25.18
C ALA A 231 2.37 5.09 24.36
N GLN A 232 1.97 6.33 24.06
CA GLN A 232 2.82 7.31 23.35
C GLN A 232 3.81 8.02 24.27
N LEU A 233 3.54 8.00 25.59
CA LEU A 233 4.41 8.58 26.62
C LEU A 233 5.35 7.54 27.23
N ASP A 234 4.97 6.26 27.19
CA ASP A 234 5.72 5.18 27.81
C ASP A 234 6.99 4.84 27.01
N TRP A 235 8.15 5.18 27.58
CA TRP A 235 9.48 4.86 27.03
C TRP A 235 9.71 3.35 26.83
N TRP A 236 8.97 2.49 27.53
CA TRP A 236 9.12 1.04 27.48
C TRP A 236 8.07 0.36 26.59
N ALA A 237 7.11 1.10 26.04
CA ALA A 237 6.03 0.52 25.25
C ALA A 237 6.56 -0.23 24.01
N GLU A 238 7.52 0.38 23.32
CA GLU A 238 8.18 -0.17 22.12
C GLU A 238 9.38 -1.06 22.46
N MET A 239 9.82 -1.10 23.72
CA MET A 239 11.00 -1.88 24.12
C MET A 239 10.71 -3.39 24.15
N PRO A 240 11.73 -4.24 23.89
CA PRO A 240 11.57 -5.68 23.94
C PRO A 240 11.13 -6.19 25.31
N LYS A 241 10.09 -7.03 25.34
CA LYS A 241 9.57 -7.68 26.55
C LYS A 241 10.07 -9.12 26.62
N TYR A 242 11.17 -9.33 27.34
CA TYR A 242 11.81 -10.64 27.42
C TYR A 242 11.14 -11.57 28.43
N SER A 243 11.11 -12.86 28.10
CA SER A 243 10.75 -13.94 29.04
C SER A 243 11.99 -14.75 29.43
N ARG A 244 11.94 -15.40 30.61
CA ARG A 244 13.02 -16.29 31.09
C ARG A 244 13.28 -17.48 30.17
N ASP A 245 12.30 -17.89 29.38
CA ASP A 245 12.43 -19.03 28.47
C ASP A 245 13.03 -18.64 27.10
N PHE A 246 13.40 -17.38 26.90
CA PHE A 246 14.00 -16.90 25.65
C PHE A 246 15.44 -17.33 25.50
N VAL A 247 15.80 -17.70 24.27
CA VAL A 247 17.18 -17.96 23.89
C VAL A 247 17.69 -16.81 23.02
N PHE A 248 18.83 -16.24 23.43
CA PHE A 248 19.47 -15.12 22.75
C PHE A 248 20.51 -15.64 21.77
N LEU A 249 20.21 -15.57 20.47
CA LEU A 249 21.09 -15.97 19.39
C LEU A 249 21.87 -14.75 18.86
N TYR A 250 23.18 -14.75 19.07
CA TYR A 250 24.07 -13.74 18.53
C TYR A 250 24.65 -14.19 17.18
N LEU A 251 24.38 -13.40 16.15
CA LEU A 251 24.91 -13.56 14.81
C LEU A 251 25.92 -12.44 14.55
N VAL A 252 27.21 -12.77 14.59
CA VAL A 252 28.27 -11.77 14.42
C VAL A 252 28.91 -11.94 13.06
N SER A 253 28.62 -10.98 12.18
CA SER A 253 29.23 -10.83 10.87
C SER A 253 30.47 -9.94 10.98
N ARG A 254 31.62 -10.45 10.56
CA ARG A 254 32.89 -9.69 10.49
C ARG A 254 33.42 -9.71 9.05
N ARG A 255 34.36 -8.81 8.76
CA ARG A 255 34.97 -8.66 7.43
C ARG A 255 35.45 -9.97 6.79
N ARG A 256 36.03 -10.88 7.58
CA ARG A 256 36.66 -12.13 7.11
C ARG A 256 36.25 -13.36 7.91
N ASN A 257 35.11 -13.29 8.60
CA ASN A 257 34.57 -14.40 9.39
C ASN A 257 33.12 -14.10 9.77
N THR A 258 32.34 -15.15 9.96
CA THR A 258 30.99 -15.06 10.53
C THR A 258 30.88 -16.13 11.60
N TYR A 259 30.21 -15.82 12.70
CA TYR A 259 29.96 -16.78 13.75
C TYR A 259 28.62 -16.63 14.44
N ALA A 260 28.14 -17.73 14.98
CA ALA A 260 26.90 -17.83 15.73
C ALA A 260 27.18 -18.37 17.14
N VAL A 261 26.48 -17.82 18.12
CA VAL A 261 26.50 -18.29 19.52
C VAL A 261 25.16 -18.00 20.17
N ALA A 262 24.73 -18.85 21.10
CA ALA A 262 23.46 -18.72 21.81
C ALA A 262 23.66 -18.78 23.31
N TYR A 263 22.89 -17.95 24.00
CA TYR A 263 22.85 -17.83 25.45
C TYR A 263 21.43 -18.02 25.94
N ASP A 264 21.31 -18.53 27.15
CA ASP A 264 20.07 -18.50 27.92
C ASP A 264 19.78 -17.08 28.43
N TYR A 265 18.60 -16.86 29.01
CA TYR A 265 18.21 -15.58 29.59
C TYR A 265 19.18 -15.08 30.66
N ASP A 266 19.72 -15.99 31.48
CA ASP A 266 20.69 -15.68 32.53
C ASP A 266 22.11 -15.43 32.00
N GLY A 267 22.32 -15.43 30.68
CA GLY A 267 23.64 -15.25 30.05
C GLY A 267 24.52 -16.50 30.07
N LYS A 268 23.97 -17.66 30.46
CA LYS A 268 24.70 -18.94 30.39
C LYS A 268 24.80 -19.40 28.93
N ARG A 269 26.01 -19.73 28.50
CA ARG A 269 26.27 -20.21 27.13
C ARG A 269 25.74 -21.62 26.93
N LEU A 270 24.96 -21.85 25.87
CA LEU A 270 24.35 -23.15 25.56
C LEU A 270 25.27 -24.07 24.75
N LEU A 271 25.98 -23.50 23.76
CA LEU A 271 26.91 -24.19 22.89
C LEU A 271 28.17 -23.35 22.65
N PRO A 272 29.33 -23.97 22.37
CA PRO A 272 30.51 -23.24 21.96
C PRO A 272 30.27 -22.52 20.62
N THR A 273 30.95 -21.39 20.43
CA THR A 273 30.79 -20.56 19.23
C THR A 273 31.19 -21.30 17.97
N TYR A 274 30.30 -21.34 16.98
CA TYR A 274 30.64 -21.86 15.65
C TYR A 274 31.10 -20.71 14.78
N THR A 275 32.30 -20.83 14.23
CA THR A 275 32.89 -19.85 13.32
C THR A 275 33.10 -20.50 11.96
N ALA A 276 33.17 -19.68 10.90
CA ALA A 276 33.52 -20.19 9.57
C ALA A 276 34.89 -20.89 9.56
N GLY A 277 35.81 -20.45 10.42
CA GLY A 277 37.10 -21.12 10.64
C GLY A 277 36.97 -22.50 11.28
N ASN A 278 36.24 -22.60 12.40
CA ASN A 278 36.07 -23.85 13.15
C ASN A 278 35.33 -24.93 12.34
N ARG A 279 34.58 -24.51 11.32
CA ARG A 279 33.81 -25.40 10.43
C ARG A 279 34.52 -25.71 9.11
N GLY A 280 35.79 -25.33 8.98
CA GLY A 280 36.59 -25.63 7.78
C GLY A 280 36.18 -24.83 6.54
N LEU A 281 35.36 -23.78 6.69
CA LEU A 281 34.87 -22.94 5.58
C LEU A 281 35.84 -21.81 5.22
N LYS A 282 37.00 -21.77 5.88
CA LYS A 282 38.04 -20.74 5.77
C LYS A 282 39.40 -21.40 5.57
N GLY A 283 40.26 -20.77 4.79
CA GLY A 283 41.64 -21.23 4.58
C GLY A 283 41.86 -22.15 3.37
N GLY A 284 40.83 -22.35 2.54
CA GLY A 284 40.96 -23.05 1.26
C GLY A 284 41.37 -22.14 0.09
N ASP A 285 41.48 -22.73 -1.09
CA ASP A 285 42.02 -22.11 -2.32
C ASP A 285 41.22 -20.91 -2.85
N ARG A 286 39.97 -20.73 -2.39
CA ARG A 286 39.12 -19.58 -2.75
C ARG A 286 39.66 -18.24 -2.24
N GLY A 287 40.60 -18.28 -1.30
CA GLY A 287 41.28 -17.10 -0.76
C GLY A 287 40.41 -16.21 0.12
N PHE A 288 41.04 -15.21 0.73
CA PHE A 288 40.44 -14.47 1.85
C PHE A 288 39.22 -13.60 1.50
N ARG A 289 39.01 -13.32 0.20
CA ARG A 289 37.86 -12.54 -0.26
C ARG A 289 36.54 -13.29 -0.05
N GLY A 290 36.59 -14.63 -0.08
CA GLY A 290 35.42 -15.49 0.15
C GLY A 290 35.16 -15.81 1.63
N ASP A 291 36.13 -15.59 2.54
CA ASP A 291 36.03 -16.02 3.95
C ASP A 291 34.78 -15.46 4.68
N GLY A 292 34.41 -14.21 4.40
CA GLY A 292 33.27 -13.50 5.00
C GLY A 292 32.04 -13.44 4.09
N SER A 293 31.87 -14.39 3.18
CA SER A 293 30.76 -14.42 2.23
C SER A 293 29.41 -14.64 2.91
N THR A 294 28.34 -14.31 2.17
CA THR A 294 26.96 -14.58 2.57
C THR A 294 26.73 -16.08 2.81
N ASP A 295 27.22 -16.94 1.92
CA ASP A 295 27.04 -18.39 2.01
C ASP A 295 27.71 -18.99 3.23
N ASN A 296 28.93 -18.53 3.59
CA ASN A 296 29.59 -18.96 4.81
C ASN A 296 28.78 -18.58 6.06
N GLY A 297 28.14 -17.40 6.06
CA GLY A 297 27.25 -16.99 7.14
C GLY A 297 26.02 -17.91 7.28
N HIS A 298 25.44 -18.33 6.15
CA HIS A 298 24.33 -19.28 6.12
C HIS A 298 24.74 -20.66 6.63
N GLN A 299 25.86 -21.20 6.15
CA GLN A 299 26.36 -22.51 6.54
C GLN A 299 26.72 -22.58 8.03
N VAL A 300 27.42 -21.59 8.57
CA VAL A 300 27.78 -21.57 10.00
C VAL A 300 26.54 -21.56 10.88
N THR A 301 25.56 -20.73 10.51
CA THR A 301 24.34 -20.55 11.32
C THR A 301 23.42 -21.76 11.22
N SER A 302 23.24 -22.33 10.02
CA SER A 302 22.43 -23.55 9.84
C SER A 302 23.03 -24.74 10.61
N MET A 303 24.35 -24.94 10.55
CA MET A 303 25.03 -25.97 11.35
C MET A 303 24.86 -25.72 12.86
N TYR A 304 24.96 -24.46 13.30
CA TYR A 304 24.79 -24.11 14.71
C TYR A 304 23.37 -24.39 15.20
N LEU A 305 22.35 -24.01 14.44
CA LEU A 305 20.95 -24.23 14.82
C LEU A 305 20.58 -25.72 14.89
N ASN A 306 21.12 -26.54 13.99
CA ASN A 306 20.92 -27.99 14.02
C ASN A 306 21.41 -28.61 15.33
N ASP A 307 22.58 -28.19 15.81
CA ASP A 307 23.17 -28.71 17.05
C ASP A 307 22.56 -28.05 18.30
N LEU A 308 21.99 -26.85 18.16
CA LEU A 308 21.41 -26.07 19.26
C LEU A 308 20.10 -26.66 19.78
N LEU A 309 19.25 -27.17 18.90
CA LEU A 309 17.96 -27.76 19.26
C LEU A 309 18.04 -28.86 20.32
N PRO A 310 18.84 -29.93 20.14
CA PRO A 310 18.93 -30.98 21.15
C PRO A 310 19.46 -30.44 22.48
N LYS A 311 20.40 -29.49 22.46
CA LYS A 311 20.96 -28.90 23.67
C LYS A 311 19.97 -28.07 24.47
N ILE A 312 19.11 -27.31 23.80
CA ILE A 312 18.02 -26.58 24.48
C ILE A 312 17.04 -27.56 25.10
N ARG A 313 16.71 -28.65 24.40
CA ARG A 313 15.82 -29.69 24.95
C ARG A 313 16.42 -30.37 26.18
N GLU A 314 17.72 -30.71 26.15
CA GLU A 314 18.45 -31.26 27.30
C GLU A 314 18.46 -30.27 28.49
N ALA A 315 18.79 -29.00 28.24
CA ALA A 315 18.84 -27.98 29.28
C ALA A 315 17.47 -27.74 29.94
N ARG A 316 16.41 -27.69 29.12
CA ARG A 316 15.03 -27.54 29.59
C ARG A 316 14.49 -28.78 30.31
N ALA A 317 14.89 -29.98 29.87
CA ALA A 317 14.57 -31.21 30.59
C ALA A 317 15.24 -31.25 31.97
N ALA A 318 16.50 -30.79 32.07
CA ALA A 318 17.22 -30.71 33.34
C ALA A 318 16.59 -29.74 34.34
N THR A 319 15.91 -28.68 33.86
CA THR A 319 15.19 -27.72 34.71
C THR A 319 13.73 -28.12 34.98
N GLY A 320 13.30 -29.31 34.55
CA GLY A 320 11.95 -29.82 34.76
C GLY A 320 10.88 -29.22 33.85
N ARG A 321 11.27 -28.56 32.75
CA ARG A 321 10.37 -27.95 31.76
C ARG A 321 10.57 -28.56 30.37
N PRO A 322 10.28 -29.87 30.17
CA PRO A 322 10.54 -30.52 28.89
C PRO A 322 9.74 -29.85 27.75
N LEU A 323 10.39 -29.65 26.61
CA LEU A 323 9.76 -29.06 25.43
C LEU A 323 8.75 -30.05 24.81
N GLY A 324 7.50 -29.62 24.64
CA GLY A 324 6.44 -30.44 24.07
C GLY A 324 6.63 -30.72 22.57
N ARG A 325 5.92 -31.72 22.03
CA ARG A 325 5.90 -31.97 20.59
C ARG A 325 5.17 -30.83 19.88
N GLY A 326 5.86 -30.13 18.97
CA GLY A 326 5.32 -28.99 18.22
C GLY A 326 5.48 -27.63 18.90
N GLU A 327 6.07 -27.59 20.10
CA GLU A 327 6.42 -26.34 20.76
C GLU A 327 7.66 -25.72 20.10
N LYS A 328 7.59 -24.42 19.80
CA LYS A 328 8.67 -23.66 19.19
C LYS A 328 9.50 -22.97 20.26
N ILE A 329 10.79 -22.85 20.00
CA ILE A 329 11.70 -22.11 20.89
C ILE A 329 11.62 -20.63 20.53
N ASP A 330 11.27 -19.80 21.52
CA ASP A 330 11.29 -18.35 21.35
C ASP A 330 12.73 -17.84 21.32
N LEU A 331 13.11 -17.22 20.20
CA LEU A 331 14.42 -16.65 19.93
C LEU A 331 14.38 -15.13 19.94
N VAL A 332 15.41 -14.54 20.55
CA VAL A 332 15.82 -13.15 20.32
C VAL A 332 17.08 -13.18 19.48
N VAL A 333 17.00 -12.67 18.24
CA VAL A 333 18.15 -12.68 17.32
C VAL A 333 18.86 -11.34 17.43
N ARG A 334 20.08 -11.38 17.97
CA ARG A 334 20.97 -10.23 18.10
C ARG A 334 22.02 -10.27 17.01
N VAL A 335 22.00 -9.28 16.12
CA VAL A 335 22.91 -9.21 14.99
C VAL A 335 24.01 -8.19 15.28
N MET A 336 25.24 -8.51 14.89
CA MET A 336 26.36 -7.58 14.93
C MET A 336 27.08 -7.53 13.58
N GLY A 337 27.39 -6.31 13.15
CA GLY A 337 28.24 -6.02 12.02
C GLY A 337 27.47 -5.81 10.71
N PHE A 338 28.00 -4.91 9.90
CA PHE A 338 27.46 -4.52 8.59
C PHE A 338 28.03 -5.36 7.43
N TYR A 339 28.62 -6.52 7.70
CA TYR A 339 29.33 -7.32 6.70
C TYR A 339 28.42 -8.38 6.05
N ASN A 340 28.82 -8.84 4.85
CA ASN A 340 28.03 -9.72 3.97
C ASN A 340 27.46 -10.98 4.63
N GLY A 341 28.22 -11.61 5.54
CA GLY A 341 27.78 -12.81 6.27
C GLY A 341 26.47 -12.67 7.04
N ARG A 342 26.05 -11.43 7.35
CA ARG A 342 24.80 -11.11 8.06
C ARG A 342 23.58 -11.63 7.32
N GLN A 343 23.51 -11.42 6.00
CA GLN A 343 22.33 -11.77 5.20
C GLN A 343 22.08 -13.28 5.19
N GLY A 344 23.15 -14.06 5.00
CA GLY A 344 23.05 -15.52 4.99
C GLY A 344 22.74 -16.08 6.38
N ALA A 345 23.31 -15.50 7.44
CA ALA A 345 23.06 -15.93 8.81
C ALA A 345 21.58 -15.75 9.21
N VAL A 346 20.98 -14.59 8.93
CA VAL A 346 19.56 -14.35 9.23
C VAL A 346 18.65 -15.24 8.39
N ARG A 347 19.00 -15.45 7.11
CA ARG A 347 18.26 -16.38 6.24
C ARG A 347 18.23 -17.81 6.80
N ALA A 348 19.35 -18.31 7.32
CA ALA A 348 19.42 -19.64 7.93
C ALA A 348 18.48 -19.80 9.15
N VAL A 349 18.24 -18.72 9.90
CA VAL A 349 17.25 -18.72 10.99
C VAL A 349 15.83 -18.80 10.42
N GLN A 350 15.54 -18.05 9.36
CA GLN A 350 14.23 -18.05 8.70
C GLN A 350 13.88 -19.44 8.12
N ASP A 351 14.86 -20.13 7.53
CA ASP A 351 14.72 -21.50 7.02
C ASP A 351 14.31 -22.49 8.13
N ARG A 352 14.52 -22.15 9.40
CA ARG A 352 14.19 -22.95 10.60
C ARG A 352 12.98 -22.41 11.38
N SER A 353 12.10 -21.64 10.74
CA SER A 353 10.86 -21.10 11.34
C SER A 353 9.85 -22.14 11.85
N ALA A 354 10.00 -23.40 11.44
CA ALA A 354 9.23 -24.52 11.97
C ALA A 354 9.59 -24.85 13.44
N GLU A 355 10.86 -24.68 13.82
CA GLU A 355 11.41 -25.08 15.12
C GLU A 355 11.65 -23.87 16.03
N PHE A 356 12.02 -22.73 15.45
CA PHE A 356 12.30 -21.49 16.16
C PHE A 356 11.28 -20.41 15.81
N ARG A 357 10.86 -19.65 16.82
CA ARG A 357 10.01 -18.46 16.67
C ARG A 357 10.81 -17.23 17.03
N VAL A 358 11.14 -16.39 16.05
CA VAL A 358 11.82 -15.11 16.30
C VAL A 358 10.80 -14.12 16.87
N ARG A 359 11.05 -13.63 18.09
CA ARG A 359 10.21 -12.63 18.77
C ARG A 359 10.71 -11.21 18.54
N TYR A 360 12.02 -11.04 18.68
CA TYR A 360 12.70 -9.76 18.52
C TYR A 360 13.93 -9.95 17.64
N LEU A 361 14.15 -8.99 16.76
CA LEU A 361 15.36 -8.87 15.93
C LEU A 361 16.04 -7.57 16.31
N GLU A 362 17.17 -7.68 17.00
CA GLU A 362 17.91 -6.55 17.54
C GLU A 362 19.26 -6.46 16.83
N ASP A 363 19.66 -5.26 16.43
CA ASP A 363 21.01 -5.01 15.91
C ASP A 363 21.82 -4.29 16.98
N VAL A 364 22.80 -4.99 17.54
CA VAL A 364 23.69 -4.49 18.62
C VAL A 364 25.06 -4.13 18.07
N THR A 365 25.12 -3.68 16.81
CA THR A 365 26.37 -3.26 16.17
C THR A 365 26.96 -2.02 16.87
N PRO A 366 28.24 -2.06 17.27
CA PRO A 366 28.86 -0.94 17.97
C PRO A 366 29.10 0.24 17.02
N PHE A 367 28.72 1.45 17.47
CA PHE A 367 29.03 2.72 16.80
C PHE A 367 30.11 3.47 17.59
N PRO A 368 31.31 3.71 17.03
CA PRO A 368 32.38 4.39 17.75
C PRO A 368 32.14 5.92 17.77
N LEU A 369 31.77 6.46 18.94
CA LEU A 369 31.63 7.90 19.19
C LEU A 369 32.93 8.48 19.78
N ASN A 370 34.04 8.42 19.03
CA ASN A 370 35.40 8.80 19.48
C ASN A 370 36.00 7.90 20.59
N GLY A 371 36.03 6.59 20.32
CA GLY A 371 36.68 5.60 21.19
C GLY A 371 38.22 5.56 21.07
N PRO A 372 38.86 4.50 21.61
CA PRO A 372 40.31 4.34 21.54
C PRO A 372 40.81 4.29 20.08
N LYS A 373 42.07 4.70 19.87
CA LYS A 373 42.69 4.70 18.55
C LYS A 373 42.71 3.28 17.97
N MET A 374 42.03 3.10 16.84
CA MET A 374 42.00 1.83 16.12
C MET A 374 43.35 1.56 15.42
N PRO A 375 43.65 0.29 15.08
CA PRO A 375 44.84 -0.05 14.31
C PRO A 375 44.95 0.80 13.04
N ARG A 376 46.14 1.36 12.79
CA ARG A 376 46.39 2.28 11.68
C ARG A 376 46.10 1.59 10.35
N GLY A 377 45.35 2.27 9.47
CA GLY A 377 45.17 1.83 8.09
C GLY A 377 46.46 1.95 7.27
N VAL A 378 46.41 1.52 6.01
CA VAL A 378 47.56 1.65 5.09
C VAL A 378 47.96 3.12 4.90
N PHE A 379 46.98 4.03 4.81
CA PHE A 379 47.22 5.45 4.57
C PHE A 379 47.26 6.26 5.86
N ARG A 380 46.19 6.20 6.67
CA ARG A 380 46.06 6.86 7.96
C ARG A 380 45.22 6.00 8.90
#